data_AF-A0A329ZJN5-F1
#
_entry.id   AF-A0A329ZJN5-F1
#
_cell.length_a   1.000
_cell.length_b   1.000
_cell.length_c   1.000
_cell.angle_alpha   90.00
_cell.angle_beta   90.00
_cell.angle_gamma   90.00
#
_symmetry.space_group_name_H-M   'P 1'
#
loop_
_entity.id
_entity.type
_entity.pdbx_description
1 polymer ?
#
loop_
_entity_poly.entity_id
_entity_poly.type
_entity_poly.pdbx_seq_one_letter_code
_entity_poly.pdbx_strand_id
1 'polypeptide(L)'
;MKRCIFVGIFLSILNAEWIMFSDSKDTYIYNNQSGEIFIRYKMGEQNYKDVFVKMPRGMFPNEIQDSKTSQSIRLQLQQNTQVDKDLEQRKLEALKKSQEALNNALDF
;
A
#
# COMPACT_ATOMS: atom_id res chain seq x y z
N MET A 1 -31.78 8.81 -35.32
CA MET A 1 -31.77 8.29 -33.94
C MET A 1 -30.85 7.07 -33.70
N LYS A 2 -30.36 6.35 -34.73
CA LYS A 2 -29.46 5.19 -34.51
C LYS A 2 -28.00 5.55 -34.17
N ARG A 3 -27.53 6.75 -34.53
CA ARG A 3 -26.15 7.20 -34.29
C ARG A 3 -25.85 7.55 -32.82
N CYS A 4 -26.86 7.94 -32.03
CA CYS A 4 -26.67 8.27 -30.62
C CYS A 4 -26.53 7.03 -29.72
N ILE A 5 -27.09 5.88 -30.13
CA ILE A 5 -27.04 4.63 -29.36
C ILE A 5 -25.61 4.08 -29.28
N PHE A 6 -24.83 4.23 -30.35
CA PHE A 6 -23.42 3.80 -30.37
C PHE A 6 -22.55 4.62 -29.40
N VAL A 7 -22.82 5.91 -29.21
CA VAL A 7 -22.03 6.76 -28.29
C VAL A 7 -22.24 6.35 -26.84
N GLY A 8 -23.45 5.90 -26.47
CA GLY A 8 -23.73 5.45 -25.11
C GLY A 8 -23.01 4.16 -24.70
N ILE A 9 -22.81 3.23 -25.64
CA ILE A 9 -22.18 1.92 -25.37
C ILE A 9 -20.66 2.04 -25.19
N PHE A 10 -20.00 2.96 -25.89
CA PHE A 10 -18.55 3.17 -25.74
C PHE A 10 -18.17 3.90 -24.44
N LEU A 11 -19.07 4.70 -23.87
CA LEU A 11 -18.80 5.42 -22.61
C LEU A 11 -18.78 4.51 -21.37
N SER A 12 -19.44 3.34 -21.42
CA SER A 12 -19.53 2.44 -20.27
C SER A 12 -18.19 1.80 -19.91
N ILE A 13 -17.30 1.60 -20.88
CA ILE A 13 -16.02 0.87 -20.73
C ILE A 13 -14.95 1.72 -20.02
N LEU A 14 -15.13 3.04 -19.95
CA LEU A 14 -14.14 3.95 -19.36
C LEU A 14 -14.30 4.16 -17.85
N ASN A 15 -15.33 3.60 -17.23
CA ASN A 15 -15.54 3.77 -15.80
C ASN A 15 -14.63 2.82 -15.03
N ALA A 16 -13.68 3.38 -14.27
CA ALA A 16 -12.96 2.65 -13.25
C ALA A 16 -13.99 2.19 -12.21
N GLU A 17 -14.24 0.88 -12.15
CA GLU A 17 -15.22 0.33 -11.23
C GLU A 17 -14.51 -0.10 -9.96
N TRP A 18 -14.89 0.53 -8.86
CA TRP A 18 -14.50 0.11 -7.53
C TRP A 18 -15.43 -1.00 -7.08
N ILE A 19 -14.87 -2.19 -6.91
CA ILE A 19 -15.64 -3.40 -6.59
C ILE A 19 -15.33 -3.77 -5.15
N MET A 20 -16.37 -3.90 -4.34
CA MET A 20 -16.27 -4.37 -2.96
C MET A 20 -16.64 -5.85 -2.91
N PHE A 21 -15.84 -6.64 -2.19
CA PHE A 21 -16.17 -8.02 -1.85
C PHE A 21 -15.79 -8.32 -0.41
N SER A 22 -16.47 -9.27 0.21
CA SER A 22 -16.13 -9.73 1.56
C SER A 22 -15.82 -11.22 1.52
N ASP A 23 -14.68 -11.60 2.08
CA ASP A 23 -14.52 -12.94 2.61
C ASP A 23 -15.20 -12.96 3.99
N SER A 24 -15.59 -14.13 4.47
CA SER A 24 -16.28 -14.36 5.75
C SER A 24 -15.62 -13.67 6.95
N LYS A 25 -14.34 -13.28 6.81
CA LYS A 25 -13.53 -12.58 7.81
C LYS A 25 -13.35 -11.09 7.51
N ASP A 26 -13.03 -10.72 6.28
CA ASP A 26 -12.54 -9.38 5.90
C ASP A 26 -13.28 -8.78 4.70
N THR A 27 -13.30 -7.44 4.63
CA THR A 27 -13.89 -6.70 3.52
C THR A 27 -12.78 -6.06 2.68
N TYR A 28 -12.90 -6.19 1.37
CA TYR A 28 -11.94 -5.74 0.39
C TYR A 28 -12.60 -4.78 -0.59
N ILE A 29 -11.84 -3.78 -1.01
CA ILE A 29 -12.22 -2.88 -2.10
C ILE A 29 -11.09 -2.94 -3.11
N TYR A 30 -11.39 -3.31 -4.36
CA TYR A 30 -10.39 -3.32 -5.42
C TYR A 30 -10.82 -2.47 -6.62
N ASN A 31 -9.83 -1.91 -7.29
CA ASN A 31 -9.99 -1.17 -8.53
C ASN A 31 -9.62 -2.07 -9.72
N ASN A 32 -10.55 -2.28 -10.64
CA ASN A 32 -10.35 -3.16 -11.78
C ASN A 32 -9.39 -2.62 -12.85
N GLN A 33 -9.08 -1.32 -12.84
CA GLN A 33 -8.15 -0.69 -13.78
C GLN A 33 -6.74 -0.55 -13.19
N SER A 34 -6.61 -0.05 -11.96
CA SER A 34 -5.30 0.15 -11.32
C SER A 34 -4.77 -1.11 -10.64
N GLY A 35 -5.63 -2.10 -10.38
CA GLY A 35 -5.28 -3.29 -9.61
C GLY A 35 -5.02 -2.99 -8.13
N GLU A 36 -5.37 -1.79 -7.65
CA GLU A 36 -5.22 -1.42 -6.26
C GLU A 36 -6.23 -2.17 -5.40
N ILE A 37 -5.78 -2.69 -4.26
CA ILE A 37 -6.60 -3.44 -3.32
C ILE A 37 -6.47 -2.77 -1.95
N PHE A 38 -7.60 -2.55 -1.29
CA PHE A 38 -7.66 -2.07 0.09
C PHE A 38 -8.39 -3.09 0.96
N ILE A 39 -7.87 -3.32 2.16
CA ILE A 39 -8.45 -4.24 3.15
C ILE A 39 -9.01 -3.41 4.31
N ARG A 40 -10.21 -3.74 4.76
CA ARG A 40 -10.77 -3.21 5.99
C ARG A 40 -9.98 -3.73 7.19
N TYR A 41 -9.38 -2.82 7.94
CA TYR A 41 -8.78 -3.08 9.23
C TYR A 41 -9.77 -2.71 10.34
N LYS A 42 -10.19 -3.72 11.12
CA LYS A 42 -11.17 -3.55 12.19
C LYS A 42 -10.48 -2.98 13.42
N MET A 43 -10.94 -1.81 13.88
CA MET A 43 -10.41 -1.16 15.08
C MET A 43 -11.10 -1.62 16.38
N GLY A 44 -12.06 -2.54 16.29
CA GLY A 44 -12.80 -3.07 17.45
C GLY A 44 -13.94 -2.17 17.95
N GLU A 45 -14.18 -1.05 17.26
CA GLU A 45 -15.24 -0.08 17.60
C GLU A 45 -16.37 -0.09 16.55
N GLN A 46 -17.12 1.00 16.42
CA GLN A 46 -18.23 1.12 15.46
C GLN A 46 -17.74 0.96 14.01
N ASN A 47 -18.57 0.39 13.13
CA ASN A 47 -18.22 0.09 11.72
C ASN A 47 -17.64 1.29 10.92
N TYR A 48 -17.98 2.54 11.28
CA TYR A 48 -17.50 3.75 10.60
C TYR A 48 -16.08 4.18 10.99
N LYS A 49 -15.51 3.57 12.04
CA LYS A 49 -14.14 3.84 12.51
C LYS A 49 -13.10 2.91 11.88
N ASP A 50 -13.55 1.92 11.14
CA ASP A 50 -12.65 1.01 10.44
C ASP A 50 -11.99 1.72 9.27
N VAL A 51 -10.71 1.39 9.07
CA VAL A 51 -9.88 2.03 8.06
C VAL A 51 -9.57 1.03 6.95
N PHE A 52 -9.49 1.52 5.72
CA PHE A 52 -9.09 0.72 4.57
C PHE A 52 -7.59 0.92 4.32
N VAL A 53 -6.82 -0.15 4.52
CA VAL A 53 -5.37 -0.14 4.32
C VAL A 53 -5.06 -0.68 2.92
N LYS A 54 -4.27 0.07 2.15
CA LYS A 54 -3.83 -0.32 0.82
C LYS A 54 -2.86 -1.51 0.90
N MET A 55 -3.15 -2.59 0.17
CA MET A 55 -2.22 -3.70 0.00
C MET A 55 -1.03 -3.27 -0.87
N PRO A 56 0.18 -3.75 -0.55
CA PRO A 56 1.31 -3.61 -1.48
C PRO A 56 0.98 -4.36 -2.78
N ARG A 57 1.30 -3.74 -3.91
CA ARG A 57 1.15 -4.39 -5.21
C ARG A 57 2.04 -5.63 -5.28
N GLY A 58 1.48 -6.75 -5.75
CA GLY A 58 2.28 -7.91 -6.13
C GLY A 58 3.16 -7.62 -7.35
N MET A 59 4.01 -8.57 -7.73
CA MET A 59 4.80 -8.46 -8.96
C MET A 59 3.99 -8.97 -10.16
N PHE A 60 4.05 -8.24 -11.27
CA PHE A 60 3.49 -8.73 -12.52
C PHE A 60 4.41 -9.80 -13.12
N PRO A 61 3.88 -10.82 -13.82
CA PRO A 61 4.71 -11.86 -14.45
C PRO A 61 5.81 -11.31 -15.38
N ASN A 62 5.57 -10.16 -16.00
CA ASN A 62 6.54 -9.49 -16.87
C ASN A 62 7.67 -8.80 -16.08
N GLU A 63 7.42 -8.38 -14.84
CA GLU A 63 8.44 -7.79 -13.95
C GLU A 63 9.37 -8.88 -13.35
N ILE A 64 8.94 -10.15 -13.36
CA ILE A 64 9.72 -11.28 -12.85
C ILE A 64 10.82 -11.71 -13.83
N GLN A 65 10.63 -11.48 -15.14
CA GLN A 65 11.59 -11.90 -16.17
C GLN A 65 12.80 -10.95 -16.29
N ASP A 66 12.62 -9.67 -15.93
CA ASP A 66 13.68 -8.64 -16.03
C ASP A 66 14.47 -8.42 -14.72
N SER A 67 14.19 -9.20 -13.67
CA SER A 67 14.77 -9.00 -12.32
C SER A 67 16.22 -9.49 -12.16
N LYS A 68 17.07 -9.31 -13.17
CA LYS A 68 18.53 -9.36 -13.00
C LYS A 68 19.15 -8.00 -12.66
N THR A 69 18.36 -6.93 -12.66
CA THR A 69 18.86 -5.60 -12.27
C THR A 69 18.08 -5.09 -11.05
N SER A 70 18.75 -5.18 -9.91
CA SER A 70 18.37 -4.71 -8.58
C SER A 70 17.56 -3.41 -8.56
N GLN A 71 16.35 -3.44 -8.03
CA GLN A 71 15.68 -2.25 -7.49
C GLN A 71 15.04 -2.60 -6.15
N SER A 72 15.70 -2.17 -5.08
CA SER A 72 15.15 -2.13 -3.73
C SER A 72 13.84 -1.34 -3.76
N ILE A 73 12.73 -1.97 -3.37
CA ILE A 73 11.46 -1.27 -3.16
C ILE A 73 11.65 -0.32 -1.98
N ARG A 74 11.86 0.97 -2.27
CA ARG A 74 11.70 2.05 -1.29
C ARG A 74 10.21 2.33 -1.15
N LEU A 75 9.66 2.02 0.03
CA LEU A 75 8.37 2.55 0.48
C LEU A 75 8.46 4.09 0.50
N GLN A 76 7.80 4.76 -0.44
CA GLN A 76 7.65 6.21 -0.41
C GLN A 76 6.51 6.56 0.55
N LEU A 77 6.88 6.87 1.79
CA LEU A 77 6.01 7.59 2.71
C LEU A 77 6.09 9.07 2.34
N GLN A 78 4.97 9.64 1.91
CA GLN A 78 4.85 11.06 1.55
C GLN A 78 5.01 11.90 2.83
N GLN A 79 6.18 12.50 3.03
CA GLN A 79 6.47 13.35 4.18
C GLN A 79 6.18 14.81 3.88
N ASN A 80 5.26 15.35 4.66
CA ASN A 80 5.01 16.76 4.83
C ASN A 80 6.26 17.40 5.46
N THR A 81 6.90 18.28 4.73
CA THR A 81 8.19 18.92 5.04
C THR A 81 8.08 19.84 6.26
N GLN A 82 8.17 19.30 7.49
CA GLN A 82 8.63 20.09 8.67
C GLN A 82 8.92 19.29 9.96
N VAL A 83 8.72 17.96 10.02
CA VAL A 83 8.85 17.18 11.28
C VAL A 83 10.14 16.31 11.36
N ASP A 84 10.97 16.27 10.32
CA ASP A 84 11.93 15.15 10.14
C ASP A 84 13.26 15.19 10.89
N LYS A 85 13.68 16.31 11.51
CA LYS A 85 14.97 16.32 12.23
C LYS A 85 14.94 15.46 13.50
N ASP A 86 13.83 15.51 14.23
CA ASP A 86 13.66 14.78 15.49
C ASP A 86 13.47 13.27 15.24
N LEU A 87 12.79 12.91 14.14
CA LEU A 87 12.62 11.52 13.75
C LEU A 87 13.94 10.87 13.31
N GLU A 88 14.75 11.58 12.53
CA GLU A 88 16.07 11.10 12.11
C GLU A 88 17.04 10.96 13.30
N GLN A 89 16.99 11.88 14.27
CA GLN A 89 17.77 11.76 15.52
C GLN A 89 17.37 10.51 16.32
N ARG A 90 16.07 10.25 16.48
CA ARG A 90 15.59 9.05 17.19
C ARG A 90 15.99 7.75 16.49
N LYS A 91 15.98 7.71 15.15
CA LYS A 91 16.47 6.56 14.38
C LYS A 91 17.96 6.31 14.62
N LEU A 92 18.77 7.36 14.57
CA LEU A 92 20.22 7.27 14.78
C LEU A 92 20.56 6.81 16.20
N GLU A 93 19.84 7.31 17.20
CA GLU A 93 19.99 6.91 18.60
C GLU A 93 19.59 5.44 18.81
N ALA A 94 18.47 5.00 18.23
CA ALA A 94 18.03 3.61 18.31
C ALA A 94 19.05 2.64 17.68
N LEU A 95 19.65 3.01 16.53
CA LEU A 95 20.70 2.24 15.89
C LEU A 95 21.95 2.15 16.79
N LYS A 96 22.40 3.28 17.34
CA LYS A 96 23.55 3.31 18.25
C LYS A 96 23.32 2.43 19.48
N LYS A 97 22.14 2.53 20.10
CA LYS A 97 21.76 1.72 21.26
C LYS A 97 21.71 0.22 20.94
N SER A 98 21.25 -0.15 19.75
CA SER A 98 21.26 -1.55 19.31
C SER A 98 22.68 -2.09 19.15
N GLN A 99 23.62 -1.29 18.64
CA GLN A 99 25.01 -1.70 18.48
C GLN A 99 25.72 -1.83 19.84
N GLU A 100 25.46 -0.91 20.78
CA GLU A 100 25.99 -0.99 22.14
C GLU A 100 25.44 -2.22 22.89
N ALA A 101 24.16 -2.54 22.73
CA ALA A 101 23.56 -3.73 23.32
C ALA A 101 24.18 -5.03 22.77
N LEU A 102 24.47 -5.08 21.46
CA LEU A 102 25.17 -6.21 20.84
C LEU A 102 26.60 -6.33 21.33
N ASN A 103 27.34 -5.22 21.44
CA ASN A 103 28.72 -5.24 21.95
C ASN A 103 28.76 -5.66 23.43
N ASN A 104 27.87 -5.12 24.28
CA ASN A 104 27.77 -5.52 25.68
C ASN A 104 27.38 -6.99 25.86
N ALA A 105 26.62 -7.57 24.92
CA ALA A 105 26.27 -8.99 24.93
C ALA A 105 27.43 -9.90 24.51
N LEU A 106 28.46 -9.36 23.83
CA LEU A 106 29.66 -10.09 23.43
C LEU A 106 30.78 -10.01 24.48
N ASP A 107 30.70 -9.05 25.39
CA ASP A 107 31.66 -8.86 26.50
C ASP A 107 31.28 -9.64 27.79
N PHE A 108 30.29 -10.55 27.70
CA PHE A 108 29.90 -11.54 28.73
C PHE A 108 30.18 -12.96 28.26
#